data_AF-A0A919LQK7-F1
#
_entry.id   AF-A0A919LQK7-F1
#
_cell.length_a   1.000
_cell.length_b   1.000
_cell.length_c   1.000
_cell.angle_alpha   90.00
_cell.angle_beta   90.00
_cell.angle_gamma   90.00
#
_symmetry.space_group_name_H-M   'P 1'
#
loop_
_entity.id
_entity.type
_entity.pdbx_description
1 polymer ?
#
loop_
_entity_poly.entity_id
_entity_poly.type
_entity_poly.pdbx_seq_one_letter_code
_entity_poly.pdbx_strand_id
1 'polypeptide(L)'
;MATVINNAMLEAILAEIRPLIGRGKVADYIPALASVSGDKLGIAISTVDGQHFAAGDAHERFSIQSISKVLSLVVAMNHYQEEEIWLRVGKDPSGQPFNSLLQLEIEQGKPRNPFINAGALVVCDMLQSRLSARVSGCWRLSAV
;
A
#
# COMPACT_ATOMS: atom_id res chain seq x y z
N MET A 1 -32.94 10.31 6.88
CA MET A 1 -32.00 11.34 7.40
C MET A 1 -30.61 10.93 6.97
N ALA A 2 -29.81 11.84 6.43
CA ALA A 2 -28.42 11.53 6.10
C ALA A 2 -27.66 11.27 7.41
N THR A 3 -26.98 10.13 7.53
CA THR A 3 -26.13 9.84 8.69
C THR A 3 -24.99 10.83 8.72
N VAL A 4 -24.88 11.62 9.79
CA VAL A 4 -23.78 12.57 9.99
C VAL A 4 -22.57 11.80 10.49
N ILE A 5 -21.49 11.82 9.72
CA ILE A 5 -20.20 11.24 10.12
C ILE A 5 -19.69 11.99 11.36
N ASN A 6 -19.33 11.24 12.40
CA ASN A 6 -18.74 11.78 13.62
C ASN A 6 -17.90 10.72 14.34
N ASN A 7 -17.08 11.13 15.31
CA ASN A 7 -16.18 10.21 16.03
C ASN A 7 -16.96 9.14 16.83
N ALA A 8 -18.14 9.44 17.37
CA ALA A 8 -18.92 8.47 18.14
C ALA A 8 -19.44 7.32 17.25
N MET A 9 -19.80 7.61 16.00
CA MET A 9 -20.14 6.59 15.00
C MET A 9 -18.93 5.68 14.72
N LEU A 10 -17.73 6.25 14.59
CA LEU A 10 -16.51 5.47 14.37
C LEU A 10 -16.17 4.60 15.58
N GLU A 11 -16.29 5.12 16.81
CA GLU A 11 -16.11 4.34 18.04
C GLU A 11 -17.11 3.18 18.15
N ALA A 12 -18.37 3.39 17.74
CA ALA A 12 -19.36 2.32 17.71
C ALA A 12 -18.98 1.20 16.74
N ILE A 13 -18.48 1.54 15.55
CA ILE A 13 -17.94 0.55 14.59
C ILE A 13 -16.77 -0.21 15.21
N LEU A 14 -15.83 0.50 15.84
CA LEU A 14 -14.68 -0.14 16.50
C LEU A 14 -15.13 -1.10 17.61
N ALA A 15 -16.14 -0.72 18.42
CA ALA A 15 -16.69 -1.57 19.46
C ALA A 15 -17.35 -2.84 18.90
N GLU A 16 -18.05 -2.75 17.76
CA GLU A 16 -18.68 -3.90 17.11
C GLU A 16 -17.65 -4.90 16.56
N ILE A 17 -16.53 -4.41 16.02
CA ILE A 17 -15.50 -5.27 15.41
C ILE A 17 -14.42 -5.73 16.38
N ARG A 18 -14.24 -5.06 17.54
CA ARG A 18 -13.22 -5.42 18.54
C ARG A 18 -13.29 -6.90 19.00
N PRO A 19 -14.48 -7.54 19.16
CA PRO A 19 -14.58 -8.97 19.46
C PRO A 19 -14.02 -9.91 18.37
N LEU A 20 -13.75 -9.40 17.16
CA LEU A 20 -13.16 -10.17 16.06
C LEU A 20 -11.62 -10.21 16.11
N ILE A 21 -10.99 -9.42 16.99
CA ILE A 21 -9.54 -9.46 17.21
C ILE A 21 -9.11 -10.88 17.59
N GLY A 22 -7.97 -11.32 17.04
CA GLY A 22 -7.44 -12.67 17.23
C GLY A 22 -7.95 -13.72 16.22
N ARG A 23 -8.91 -13.39 15.34
CA ARG A 23 -9.28 -14.28 14.21
C ARG A 23 -8.24 -14.33 13.09
N GLY A 24 -7.31 -13.38 13.07
CA GLY A 24 -6.19 -13.33 12.13
C GLY A 24 -4.84 -13.50 12.82
N LYS A 25 -3.76 -13.55 12.04
CA LYS A 25 -2.38 -13.64 12.53
C LYS A 25 -1.62 -12.39 12.12
N VAL A 26 -0.93 -11.76 13.08
CA VAL A 26 0.02 -10.69 12.79
C VAL A 26 1.13 -11.23 11.88
N ALA A 27 1.52 -10.45 10.88
CA ALA A 27 2.63 -10.78 10.00
C ALA A 27 3.93 -10.97 10.81
N ASP A 28 4.53 -12.15 10.73
CA ASP A 28 5.70 -12.53 11.53
C ASP A 28 6.96 -12.82 10.72
N TYR A 29 6.89 -12.69 9.39
CA TYR A 29 8.03 -12.88 8.49
C TYR A 29 9.08 -11.76 8.60
N ILE A 30 8.76 -10.64 9.27
CA ILE A 30 9.68 -9.54 9.59
C ILE A 30 9.65 -9.32 11.10
N PRO A 31 10.81 -9.35 11.79
CA PRO A 31 10.87 -9.18 13.25
C PRO A 31 10.18 -7.91 13.76
N ALA A 32 10.32 -6.80 13.04
CA ALA A 32 9.71 -5.52 13.40
C ALA A 32 8.17 -5.53 13.28
N LEU A 33 7.59 -6.38 12.42
CA LEU A 33 6.13 -6.57 12.34
C LEU A 33 5.66 -7.52 13.44
N ALA A 34 6.43 -8.57 13.71
CA ALA A 34 6.12 -9.56 14.75
C ALA A 34 6.05 -8.94 16.16
N SER A 35 6.76 -7.85 16.42
CA SER A 35 6.75 -7.17 17.72
C SER A 35 5.55 -6.23 17.94
N VAL A 36 4.69 -6.05 16.94
CA VAL A 36 3.50 -5.17 17.04
C VAL A 36 2.35 -5.95 17.68
N SER A 37 1.66 -5.32 18.65
CA SER A 37 0.46 -5.90 19.26
C SER A 37 -0.65 -6.08 18.22
N GLY A 38 -1.25 -7.27 18.19
CA GLY A 38 -2.42 -7.58 17.35
C GLY A 38 -3.73 -6.96 17.82
N ASP A 39 -3.72 -6.26 18.97
CA ASP A 39 -4.92 -5.67 19.57
C ASP A 39 -5.14 -4.20 19.15
N LYS A 40 -4.24 -3.67 18.31
CA LYS A 40 -4.29 -2.31 17.78
C LYS A 40 -5.37 -2.18 16.71
N LEU A 41 -6.23 -1.17 16.87
CA LEU A 41 -7.34 -0.94 15.98
C LEU A 41 -7.70 0.55 15.94
N GLY A 42 -7.56 1.16 14.77
CA GLY A 42 -7.89 2.55 14.53
C GLY A 42 -8.58 2.76 13.19
N ILE A 43 -9.40 3.81 13.12
CA ILE A 43 -10.08 4.23 11.90
C ILE A 43 -10.04 5.76 11.79
N ALA A 44 -9.83 6.27 10.59
CA ALA A 44 -9.86 7.70 10.30
C ALA A 44 -10.56 7.97 8.97
N ILE A 45 -11.26 9.09 8.90
CA ILE A 45 -11.90 9.62 7.70
C ILE A 45 -11.38 11.03 7.48
N SER A 46 -10.92 11.30 6.26
CA SER A 46 -10.61 12.64 5.77
C SER A 46 -11.49 12.92 4.56
N THR A 47 -12.30 13.97 4.63
CA THR A 47 -13.23 14.33 3.54
C THR A 47 -12.60 15.34 2.59
N VAL A 48 -13.20 15.50 1.40
CA VAL A 48 -12.73 16.45 0.38
C VAL A 48 -12.89 17.92 0.79
N ASP A 49 -13.81 18.21 1.72
CA ASP A 49 -14.03 19.52 2.33
C ASP A 49 -13.18 19.77 3.58
N GLY A 50 -12.22 18.87 3.87
CA GLY A 50 -11.22 19.06 4.94
C GLY A 50 -11.71 18.71 6.35
N GLN A 51 -12.83 17.99 6.47
CA GLN A 51 -13.26 17.45 7.76
C GLN A 51 -12.46 16.19 8.09
N HIS A 52 -12.15 16.04 9.38
CA HIS A 52 -11.36 14.93 9.90
C HIS A 52 -12.09 14.28 11.07
N PHE A 53 -12.23 12.97 11.00
CA PHE A 53 -12.82 12.14 12.03
C PHE A 53 -11.89 10.97 12.33
N ALA A 54 -11.73 10.61 13.59
CA ALA A 54 -10.86 9.52 14.00
C ALA A 54 -11.37 8.87 15.29
N ALA A 55 -11.06 7.58 15.46
CA ALA A 55 -11.40 6.79 16.63
C ALA A 55 -10.36 5.68 16.86
N GLY A 56 -10.27 5.19 18.09
CA GLY A 56 -9.30 4.15 18.49
C GLY A 56 -7.84 4.55 18.33
N ASP A 57 -6.98 3.62 17.89
CA ASP A 57 -5.53 3.81 17.73
C ASP A 57 -5.15 4.60 16.45
N ALA A 58 -6.02 5.45 15.91
CA ALA A 58 -5.85 6.10 14.60
C ALA A 58 -4.61 7.02 14.47
N HIS A 59 -4.02 7.43 15.59
CA HIS A 59 -2.80 8.24 15.63
C HIS A 59 -1.52 7.42 15.80
N GLU A 60 -1.63 6.10 16.01
CA GLU A 60 -0.49 5.20 16.12
C GLU A 60 0.15 5.01 14.74
N ARG A 61 1.48 5.15 14.66
CA ARG A 61 2.21 4.98 13.40
C ARG A 61 2.47 3.50 13.14
N PHE A 62 2.36 3.10 11.87
CA PHE A 62 2.71 1.76 11.42
C PHE A 62 3.38 1.82 10.04
N SER A 63 4.05 0.73 9.63
CA SER A 63 4.62 0.64 8.28
C SER A 63 3.49 0.56 7.25
N ILE A 64 3.52 1.43 6.24
CA ILE A 64 2.48 1.46 5.19
C ILE A 64 2.56 0.28 4.22
N GLN A 65 3.69 -0.47 4.19
CA GLN A 65 3.78 -1.72 3.45
C GLN A 65 3.39 -1.53 1.96
N SER A 66 2.64 -2.47 1.37
CA SER A 66 2.15 -2.40 -0.01
C SER A 66 1.22 -1.21 -0.30
N ILE A 67 0.72 -0.48 0.71
CA ILE A 67 0.01 0.80 0.48
C ILE A 67 0.95 1.82 -0.19
N SER A 68 2.26 1.73 0.05
CA SER A 68 3.25 2.58 -0.64
C SER A 68 3.15 2.53 -2.17
N LYS A 69 2.68 1.43 -2.77
CA LYS A 69 2.61 1.25 -4.23
C LYS A 69 1.71 2.29 -4.91
N VAL A 70 0.56 2.65 -4.30
CA VAL A 70 -0.31 3.70 -4.86
C VAL A 70 0.38 5.06 -4.84
N LEU A 71 1.07 5.37 -3.74
CA LEU A 71 1.77 6.65 -3.59
C LEU A 71 2.93 6.75 -4.60
N SER A 72 3.72 5.69 -4.74
CA SER A 72 4.82 5.63 -5.72
C SER A 72 4.31 5.77 -7.15
N LEU A 73 3.17 5.15 -7.49
CA LEU A 73 2.57 5.31 -8.81
C LEU A 73 2.14 6.76 -9.07
N VAL A 74 1.48 7.41 -8.10
CA VAL A 74 1.09 8.82 -8.21
C VAL A 74 2.31 9.71 -8.45
N VAL A 75 3.41 9.48 -7.74
CA VAL A 75 4.66 10.22 -7.98
C VAL A 75 5.16 9.95 -9.41
N ALA A 76 5.16 8.70 -9.88
CA ALA A 76 5.60 8.38 -11.23
C ALA A 76 4.73 9.07 -12.31
N MET A 77 3.42 9.10 -12.13
CA MET A 77 2.47 9.79 -13.02
C MET A 77 2.68 11.31 -13.07
N ASN A 78 3.22 11.92 -12.02
CA ASN A 78 3.58 13.34 -12.04
C ASN A 78 4.90 13.63 -12.78
N HIS A 79 5.73 12.61 -13.00
CA HIS A 79 7.06 12.77 -13.58
C HIS A 79 7.21 12.15 -14.98
N TYR A 80 6.28 11.31 -15.42
CA TYR A 80 6.29 10.59 -16.69
C TYR A 80 5.03 10.85 -17.51
N GLN A 81 5.15 10.77 -18.84
CA GLN A 81 3.94 10.64 -19.67
C GLN A 81 3.32 9.26 -19.44
N GLU A 82 2.00 9.16 -19.57
CA GLU A 82 1.28 7.92 -19.30
C GLU A 82 1.80 6.75 -20.13
N GLU A 83 2.08 6.99 -21.41
CA GLU A 83 2.56 5.96 -22.33
C GLU A 83 3.88 5.36 -21.85
N GLU A 84 4.77 6.16 -21.27
CA GLU A 84 6.07 5.70 -20.76
C GLU A 84 5.91 4.74 -19.58
N ILE A 85 4.94 4.99 -18.71
CA ILE A 85 4.60 4.11 -17.59
C ILE A 85 3.98 2.83 -18.12
N TRP A 86 2.97 2.96 -18.98
CA TRP A 86 2.18 1.82 -19.43
C TRP A 86 2.88 0.94 -20.47
N LEU A 87 3.99 1.41 -21.05
CA LEU A 87 4.92 0.57 -21.80
C LEU A 87 5.62 -0.44 -20.89
N ARG A 88 6.00 -0.04 -19.67
CA ARG A 88 6.80 -0.85 -18.73
C ARG A 88 5.98 -1.71 -17.78
N VAL A 89 4.77 -1.29 -17.42
CA VAL A 89 3.85 -2.03 -16.54
C VAL A 89 2.42 -1.96 -17.08
N GLY A 90 1.64 -3.03 -16.94
CA GLY A 90 0.26 -3.08 -17.42
C GLY A 90 -0.74 -2.34 -16.50
N LYS A 91 -2.03 -2.51 -16.82
CA LYS A 91 -3.18 -1.97 -16.07
C LYS A 91 -4.21 -3.04 -15.67
N ASP A 92 -3.89 -4.31 -15.89
CA ASP A 92 -4.85 -5.40 -15.76
C ASP A 92 -4.86 -6.01 -14.36
N PRO A 93 -6.02 -6.45 -13.84
CA PRO A 93 -6.08 -7.18 -12.59
C PRO A 93 -5.27 -8.49 -12.72
N SER A 94 -4.59 -8.88 -11.65
CA SER A 94 -3.95 -10.19 -11.55
C SER A 94 -4.92 -11.19 -10.91
N GLY A 95 -5.23 -12.27 -11.62
CA GLY A 95 -6.02 -13.39 -11.06
C GLY A 95 -5.23 -14.34 -10.16
N GLN A 96 -3.95 -14.06 -9.91
CA GLN A 96 -3.01 -14.87 -9.16
C GLN A 96 -2.44 -14.07 -7.97
N PRO A 97 -1.89 -14.75 -6.94
CA PRO A 97 -1.22 -14.08 -5.83
C PRO A 97 -0.15 -13.08 -6.29
N PHE A 98 0.03 -11.99 -5.54
CA PHE A 98 0.89 -10.85 -5.90
C PHE A 98 2.37 -11.18 -6.11
N ASN A 99 2.82 -12.37 -5.71
CA ASN A 99 4.18 -12.89 -5.79
C ASN A 99 4.35 -14.06 -6.78
N SER A 100 3.36 -14.32 -7.65
CA SER A 100 3.44 -15.43 -8.61
C SER A 100 4.46 -15.16 -9.74
N LEU A 101 5.59 -15.88 -9.72
CA LEU A 101 6.61 -15.83 -10.78
C LEU A 101 6.12 -16.40 -12.11
N LEU A 102 5.29 -17.46 -12.06
CA LEU A 102 4.70 -18.09 -13.24
C LEU A 102 3.89 -17.08 -14.07
N GLN A 103 3.20 -16.16 -13.40
CA GLN A 103 2.41 -15.13 -14.08
C GLN A 103 3.29 -14.16 -14.87
N LEU A 104 4.46 -13.80 -14.33
CA LEU A 104 5.42 -12.91 -14.98
C LEU A 104 6.09 -13.58 -16.19
N GLU A 105 6.37 -14.88 -16.11
CA GLU A 105 6.88 -15.66 -17.24
C GLU A 105 5.86 -15.73 -18.39
N ILE A 106 4.58 -15.96 -18.07
CA ILE A 106 3.48 -15.96 -19.05
C ILE A 106 3.35 -14.58 -19.73
N GLU A 107 3.57 -13.50 -18.98
CA GLU A 107 3.52 -12.12 -19.48
C GLU A 107 4.83 -11.62 -20.10
N GLN A 108 5.77 -12.53 -20.37
CA GLN A 108 7.05 -12.22 -21.01
C GLN A 108 7.84 -11.11 -20.29
N GLY A 109 7.75 -11.09 -18.96
CA GLY A 109 8.51 -10.17 -18.11
C GLY A 109 7.88 -8.79 -17.91
N LYS A 110 6.73 -8.48 -18.53
CA LYS A 110 5.99 -7.25 -18.26
C LYS A 110 4.96 -7.48 -17.15
N PRO A 111 5.06 -6.85 -15.96
CA PRO A 111 4.09 -7.08 -14.89
C PRO A 111 2.70 -6.53 -15.25
N ARG A 112 1.61 -7.27 -14.93
CA ARG A 112 0.22 -6.83 -15.20
C ARG A 112 -0.18 -5.47 -14.67
N ASN A 113 0.29 -5.08 -13.49
CA ASN A 113 -0.13 -3.85 -12.82
C ASN A 113 0.89 -3.39 -11.77
N PRO A 114 0.88 -2.12 -11.37
CA PRO A 114 1.82 -1.57 -10.39
C PRO A 114 1.58 -2.05 -8.94
N PHE A 115 0.49 -2.78 -8.66
CA PHE A 115 0.11 -3.18 -7.30
C PHE A 115 0.64 -4.56 -6.88
N ILE A 116 1.08 -5.38 -7.83
CA ILE A 116 1.90 -6.57 -7.55
C ILE A 116 3.37 -6.19 -7.34
N ASN A 117 4.15 -7.07 -6.68
CA ASN A 117 5.54 -6.75 -6.31
C ASN A 117 6.42 -6.45 -7.54
N ALA A 118 6.28 -7.22 -8.61
CA ALA A 118 7.04 -7.00 -9.83
C ALA A 118 6.73 -5.63 -10.47
N GLY A 119 5.46 -5.22 -10.51
CA GLY A 119 5.07 -3.91 -11.03
C GLY A 119 5.54 -2.76 -10.15
N ALA A 120 5.48 -2.92 -8.83
CA ALA A 120 5.99 -1.93 -7.89
C ALA A 120 7.51 -1.71 -8.04
N LEU A 121 8.27 -2.77 -8.32
CA LEU A 121 9.70 -2.67 -8.60
C LEU A 121 9.97 -1.90 -9.90
N VAL A 122 9.17 -2.11 -10.95
CA VAL A 122 9.25 -1.32 -12.19
C VAL A 122 8.99 0.16 -11.91
N VAL A 123 7.96 0.50 -11.15
CA VAL A 123 7.66 1.89 -10.77
C VAL A 123 8.81 2.50 -9.96
N CYS A 124 9.40 1.74 -9.03
CA CYS A 124 10.56 2.18 -8.25
C CYS A 124 11.77 2.48 -9.15
N ASP A 125 12.07 1.60 -10.10
CA ASP A 125 13.15 1.80 -11.08
C ASP A 125 12.93 3.05 -11.95
N MET A 126 11.69 3.30 -12.38
CA MET A 126 11.32 4.53 -13.08
C MET A 126 11.64 5.76 -12.23
N LEU A 127 11.14 5.81 -11.00
CA LEU A 127 11.38 6.94 -10.10
C LEU A 127 12.89 7.17 -9.86
N GLN A 128 13.65 6.11 -9.61
CA GLN A 128 15.10 6.19 -9.45
C GLN A 128 15.79 6.78 -10.70
N SER A 129 15.35 6.38 -11.90
CA SER A 129 15.96 6.83 -13.15
C SER A 129 15.79 8.33 -13.43
N ARG A 130 14.73 8.96 -12.91
CA ARG A 130 14.46 10.41 -13.11
C ARG A 130 14.77 11.29 -11.91
N LEU A 131 14.61 10.79 -10.69
CA LEU A 131 14.67 11.61 -9.48
C LEU A 131 16.01 11.51 -8.75
N SER A 132 16.75 10.43 -8.95
CA SER A 132 18.06 10.27 -8.33
C SER A 132 19.13 10.90 -9.23
N ALA A 133 19.86 11.89 -8.73
CA ALA A 133 21.20 12.17 -9.24
C ALA A 133 21.99 10.84 -9.22
N ARG A 134 22.73 10.50 -10.28
CA ARG A 134 23.48 9.22 -10.40
C ARG A 134 24.20 8.88 -9.09
N VAL A 135 23.63 8.00 -8.27
CA VAL A 135 24.34 7.35 -7.17
C VAL A 135 24.60 5.92 -7.61
N SER A 136 25.83 5.69 -8.05
CA SER A 136 26.36 4.34 -8.23
C SER A 136 26.35 3.63 -6.87
N GLY A 137 25.60 2.53 -6.76
CA GLY A 137 25.85 1.50 -5.75
C GLY A 137 24.72 1.25 -4.74
N CYS A 138 24.18 0.03 -4.83
CA CYS A 138 23.57 -0.76 -3.76
C CYS A 138 22.35 -0.16 -3.03
N TRP A 139 21.15 -0.50 -3.52
CA TRP A 139 19.94 -0.39 -2.71
C TRP A 139 19.67 -1.71 -1.98
N ARG A 140 19.81 -1.70 -0.64
CA ARG A 140 19.01 -2.59 0.21
C ARG A 140 17.59 -2.05 0.20
N LEU A 141 16.79 -2.54 -0.74
CA LEU A 141 15.33 -2.47 -0.63
C LEU A 141 14.91 -3.46 0.45
N SER A 142 14.79 -2.98 1.68
CA SER A 142 13.84 -3.58 2.59
C SER A 142 12.47 -3.14 2.07
N ALA A 143 11.94 -3.91 1.13
CA ALA A 143 10.50 -4.11 1.06
C ALA A 143 10.12 -4.76 2.40
N VAL A 144 9.98 -3.91 3.41
CA VAL A 144 9.32 -4.28 4.65
C VAL A 144 7.87 -4.19 4.37
#